data_AF-A0A963A0D0-F1
#
_entry.id   AF-A0A963A0D0-F1
#
_cell.length_a   1.000
_cell.length_b   1.000
_cell.length_c   1.000
_cell.angle_alpha   90.00
_cell.angle_beta   90.00
_cell.angle_gamma   90.00
#
_symmetry.space_group_name_H-M   'P 1'
#
loop_
_entity.id
_entity.type
_entity.pdbx_description
1 polymer ?
#
loop_
_entity_poly.entity_id
_entity_poly.type
_entity_poly.pdbx_seq_one_letter_code
_entity_poly.pdbx_strand_id
1 'polypeptide(L)'
;AVVRESAATIEELGRRGEQIGAIIEVINDIADQTNLLALNAAIEAARAGEHGRGFSVVAAEVRNLAGLSATTGENIQKTVAEVTGAMNETLLQAEQSSLASETFTRGNEHLIAATLDRIFGLVERSRSEADQMRTVGDEIRHEIEDVLVYLQFQDRVSQIQQHVVSSAQEAAEAVDLCRQERGAGKPVEPLDVSRTLARIQASYSTTEERRNHGSLDAQVSTSESGSELTFF
;
A
#
# COMPACT_ATOMS: atom_id res chain seq x y z
N ALA A 1 -29.16 -3.63 18.50
CA ALA A 1 -29.66 -4.23 19.76
C ALA A 1 -29.96 -3.14 20.79
N VAL A 2 -28.97 -2.33 21.16
CA VAL A 2 -29.11 -1.23 22.14
C VAL A 2 -30.23 -0.25 21.78
N VAL A 3 -30.32 0.23 20.52
CA VAL A 3 -31.40 1.18 20.13
C VAL A 3 -32.79 0.58 20.27
N ARG A 4 -32.98 -0.71 19.98
CA ARG A 4 -34.27 -1.40 20.15
C ARG A 4 -34.68 -1.51 21.62
N GLU A 5 -33.71 -1.74 22.50
CA GLU A 5 -33.92 -1.81 23.94
C GLU A 5 -34.20 -0.41 24.52
N SER A 6 -33.49 0.62 24.05
CA SER A 6 -33.76 2.01 24.38
C SER A 6 -35.15 2.45 23.91
N ALA A 7 -35.58 2.03 22.71
CA ALA A 7 -36.90 2.30 22.17
C ALA A 7 -38.01 1.73 23.08
N ALA A 8 -37.91 0.46 23.46
CA ALA A 8 -38.87 -0.18 24.35
C ALA A 8 -38.94 0.48 25.74
N THR A 9 -37.79 0.92 26.26
CA THR A 9 -37.73 1.64 27.54
C THR A 9 -38.40 3.01 27.46
N ILE A 10 -38.16 3.74 26.37
CA ILE A 10 -38.78 5.05 26.13
C ILE A 10 -40.29 4.92 25.93
N GLU A 11 -40.75 3.89 25.23
CA GLU A 11 -42.18 3.60 25.04
C GLU A 11 -42.89 3.35 26.39
N GLU A 12 -42.29 2.54 27.27
CA GLU A 12 -42.81 2.30 28.61
C GLU A 12 -42.80 3.58 29.47
N LEU A 13 -41.78 4.42 29.34
CA LEU A 13 -41.73 5.73 30.00
C LEU A 13 -42.81 6.68 29.49
N GLY A 14 -43.09 6.68 28.18
CA GLY A 14 -44.21 7.43 27.59
C GLY A 14 -45.55 6.99 28.16
N ARG A 15 -45.78 5.67 28.25
CA ARG A 15 -46.99 5.10 28.86
C ARG A 15 -47.14 5.50 30.34
N ARG A 16 -46.04 5.56 31.09
CA ARG A 16 -46.03 6.08 32.48
C ARG A 16 -46.32 7.58 32.53
N GLY A 17 -45.81 8.36 31.57
CA GLY A 17 -46.13 9.77 31.42
C GLY A 17 -47.63 10.02 31.23
N GLU A 18 -48.29 9.22 30.38
CA GLU A 18 -49.75 9.26 30.20
C GLU A 18 -50.51 8.95 31.49
N GLN A 19 -50.07 7.93 32.23
CA GLN A 19 -50.66 7.58 33.53
C GLN A 19 -50.52 8.72 34.55
N ILE A 20 -49.36 9.40 34.58
CA ILE A 20 -49.16 10.58 35.43
C ILE A 20 -50.11 11.71 34.99
N GLY A 21 -50.25 11.94 33.68
CA GLY A 21 -51.18 12.94 33.14
C GLY A 21 -52.62 12.73 33.61
N ALA A 22 -53.11 11.48 33.56
CA ALA A 22 -54.44 11.13 34.05
C ALA A 22 -54.60 11.36 35.56
N ILE A 23 -53.56 11.10 36.36
CA ILE A 23 -53.58 11.37 37.81
C ILE A 23 -53.63 12.88 38.08
N ILE A 24 -52.89 13.68 37.31
CA ILE A 24 -52.90 15.14 37.44
C ILE A 24 -54.27 15.72 37.08
N GLU A 25 -54.96 15.19 36.07
CA GLU A 25 -56.32 15.59 35.71
C GLU A 25 -57.29 15.39 36.89
N VAL A 26 -57.23 14.23 37.54
CA VAL A 26 -58.02 13.95 38.76
C VAL A 26 -57.66 14.90 39.91
N ILE A 27 -56.38 15.24 40.07
CA ILE A 27 -55.94 16.20 41.11
C ILE A 27 -56.48 17.60 40.85
N ASN A 28 -56.51 18.04 39.59
CA ASN A 28 -57.09 19.32 39.19
C ASN A 28 -58.60 19.34 39.45
N ASP A 29 -59.31 18.26 39.11
CA ASP A 29 -60.74 18.13 39.42
C ASP A 29 -61.02 18.21 40.93
N ILE A 30 -60.19 17.55 41.76
CA ILE A 30 -60.30 17.61 43.22
C ILE A 30 -59.99 19.04 43.72
N ALA A 31 -58.98 19.70 43.16
CA ALA A 31 -58.64 21.08 43.51
C ALA A 31 -59.80 22.03 43.19
N ASP A 32 -60.41 21.90 42.02
CA ASP A 32 -61.56 22.72 41.61
C ASP A 32 -62.79 22.49 42.48
N GLN A 33 -63.10 21.23 42.80
CA GLN A 33 -64.18 20.90 43.74
C GLN A 33 -63.90 21.45 45.15
N THR A 34 -62.65 21.34 45.61
CA THR A 34 -62.22 21.86 46.92
C THR A 34 -62.31 23.39 46.97
N ASN A 35 -61.94 24.06 45.88
CA ASN A 35 -62.07 25.50 45.71
C ASN A 35 -63.54 25.96 45.74
N LEU A 36 -64.44 25.22 45.08
CA LEU A 36 -65.89 25.46 45.13
C LEU A 36 -66.48 25.22 46.53
N LEU A 37 -66.07 24.13 47.21
CA LEU A 37 -66.48 23.85 48.59
C LEU A 37 -66.01 24.95 49.54
N ALA A 38 -64.77 25.40 49.40
CA ALA A 38 -64.20 26.49 50.19
C ALA A 38 -64.93 27.82 49.94
N LEU A 39 -65.32 28.10 48.70
CA LEU A 39 -66.13 29.26 48.36
C LEU A 39 -67.52 29.21 49.04
N ASN A 40 -68.20 28.07 48.97
CA ASN A 40 -69.49 27.89 49.63
C ASN A 40 -69.37 28.04 51.16
N ALA A 41 -68.31 27.49 51.76
CA ALA A 41 -68.02 27.65 53.18
C ALA A 41 -67.74 29.11 53.57
N ALA A 42 -67.02 29.86 52.72
CA ALA A 42 -66.77 31.28 52.94
C ALA A 42 -68.07 32.12 52.88
N ILE A 43 -68.98 31.80 51.96
CA ILE A 43 -70.30 32.44 51.86
C ILE A 43 -71.13 32.17 53.12
N GLU A 44 -71.18 30.93 53.58
CA GLU A 44 -71.98 30.56 54.76
C GLU A 44 -71.37 31.12 56.06
N ALA A 45 -70.04 31.19 56.14
CA ALA A 45 -69.33 31.86 57.23
C ALA A 45 -69.66 33.36 57.29
N ALA A 46 -69.74 34.04 56.14
CA ALA A 46 -70.18 35.43 56.08
C ALA A 46 -71.65 35.59 56.50
N ARG A 47 -72.51 34.63 56.16
CA ARG A 47 -73.93 34.60 56.50
C ARG A 47 -74.20 34.41 57.99
N ALA A 48 -73.35 33.64 58.68
CA ALA A 48 -73.41 33.43 60.12
C ALA A 48 -72.91 34.63 60.97
N GLY A 49 -72.40 35.69 60.33
CA GLY A 49 -71.95 36.92 61.01
C GLY A 49 -70.82 36.67 62.00
N GLU A 50 -70.97 37.15 63.24
CA GLU A 50 -69.96 37.01 64.30
C GLU A 50 -69.63 35.54 64.63
N HIS A 51 -70.61 34.63 64.52
CA HIS A 51 -70.42 33.20 64.79
C HIS A 51 -69.61 32.48 63.70
N GLY A 52 -69.48 33.06 62.50
CA GLY A 52 -68.79 32.47 61.35
C GLY A 52 -67.32 32.89 61.19
N ARG A 53 -66.80 33.81 62.01
CA ARG A 53 -65.43 34.36 61.86
C ARG A 53 -64.34 33.30 61.79
N GLY A 54 -64.38 32.29 62.66
CA GLY A 54 -63.40 31.20 62.65
C GLY A 54 -63.48 30.33 61.39
N PHE A 55 -64.70 30.03 60.92
CA PHE A 55 -64.93 29.27 59.69
C PHE A 55 -64.49 30.04 58.43
N SER A 56 -64.61 31.37 58.43
CA SER A 56 -64.15 32.20 57.31
C SER A 56 -62.63 32.11 57.09
N VAL A 57 -61.85 32.03 58.17
CA VAL A 57 -60.38 31.89 58.08
C VAL A 57 -60.02 30.52 57.51
N VAL A 58 -60.67 29.45 58.00
CA VAL A 58 -60.45 28.09 57.49
C VAL A 58 -60.84 27.99 56.01
N ALA A 59 -61.97 28.56 55.61
CA ALA A 59 -62.42 28.55 54.23
C ALA A 59 -61.43 29.28 53.29
N ALA A 60 -60.85 30.40 53.72
CA ALA A 60 -59.83 31.09 52.95
C ALA A 60 -58.55 30.26 52.77
N GLU A 61 -58.10 29.56 53.83
CA GLU A 61 -56.92 28.70 53.78
C GLU A 61 -57.14 27.49 52.86
N VAL A 62 -58.29 26.81 52.96
CA VAL A 62 -58.64 25.69 52.07
C VAL A 62 -58.69 26.13 50.61
N ARG A 63 -59.22 27.34 50.34
CA ARG A 63 -59.24 27.91 48.99
C ARG A 63 -57.82 28.16 48.46
N ASN A 64 -56.93 28.66 49.30
CA ASN A 64 -55.52 28.88 48.95
C ASN A 64 -54.81 27.55 48.63
N LEU A 65 -54.98 26.52 49.48
CA LEU A 65 -54.43 25.18 49.24
C LEU A 65 -54.94 24.57 47.92
N ALA A 66 -56.23 24.74 47.63
CA ALA A 66 -56.81 24.27 46.37
C ALA A 66 -56.17 24.94 45.15
N GLY A 67 -56.00 26.27 45.18
CA GLY A 67 -55.33 27.01 44.11
C GLY A 67 -53.85 26.62 43.94
N LEU A 68 -53.15 26.38 45.05
CA LEU A 68 -51.76 25.89 45.01
C LEU A 68 -51.68 24.48 44.41
N SER A 69 -52.65 23.61 44.72
CA SER A 69 -52.75 22.26 44.18
C SER A 69 -52.94 22.28 42.66
N ALA A 70 -53.85 23.10 42.14
CA ALA A 70 -54.06 23.26 40.70
C ALA A 70 -52.81 23.77 39.97
N THR A 71 -52.17 24.83 40.51
CA THR A 71 -50.93 25.39 39.95
C THR A 71 -49.80 24.35 39.93
N THR A 72 -49.71 23.53 40.98
CA THR A 72 -48.72 22.45 41.07
C THR A 72 -49.01 21.35 40.04
N GLY A 73 -50.28 20.99 39.85
CA GLY A 73 -50.73 20.06 38.82
C GLY A 73 -50.30 20.49 37.41
N GLU A 74 -50.59 21.74 37.03
CA GLU A 74 -50.16 22.31 35.75
C GLU A 74 -48.65 22.24 35.54
N ASN A 75 -47.86 22.58 36.56
CA ASN A 75 -46.40 22.50 36.49
C ASN A 75 -45.89 21.07 36.30
N ILE A 76 -46.50 20.09 36.97
CA ILE A 76 -46.16 18.67 36.77
C ILE A 76 -46.50 18.24 35.34
N GLN A 77 -47.69 18.58 34.85
CA GLN A 77 -48.12 18.24 33.49
C GLN A 77 -47.16 18.79 32.43
N LYS A 78 -46.74 20.05 32.59
CA LYS A 78 -45.72 20.67 31.72
C LYS A 78 -44.40 19.92 31.77
N THR A 79 -43.92 19.60 32.96
CA THR A 79 -42.64 18.86 33.14
C THR A 79 -42.70 17.48 32.50
N VAL A 80 -43.81 16.75 32.65
CA VAL A 80 -44.00 15.42 32.04
C VAL A 80 -43.99 15.53 30.51
N ALA A 81 -44.65 16.54 29.94
CA ALA A 81 -44.64 16.77 28.50
C ALA A 81 -43.24 17.09 27.97
N GLU A 82 -42.48 17.95 28.65
CA GLU A 82 -41.10 18.27 28.29
C GLU A 82 -40.19 17.03 28.33
N VAL A 83 -40.28 16.23 29.39
CA VAL A 83 -39.50 14.99 29.53
C VAL A 83 -39.84 13.99 28.43
N THR A 84 -41.12 13.80 28.13
CA THR A 84 -41.57 12.89 27.07
C THR A 84 -41.09 13.35 25.69
N GLY A 85 -41.12 14.66 25.43
CA GLY A 85 -40.57 15.25 24.21
C GLY A 85 -39.07 15.00 24.05
N ALA A 86 -38.29 15.26 25.11
CA ALA A 86 -36.84 15.03 25.11
C ALA A 86 -36.47 13.55 24.92
N MET A 87 -37.26 12.63 25.50
CA MET A 87 -37.07 11.19 25.29
C MET A 87 -37.28 10.80 23.82
N ASN A 88 -38.34 11.28 23.18
CA ASN A 88 -38.61 11.00 21.77
C ASN A 88 -37.51 11.55 20.84
N GLU A 89 -37.02 12.76 21.11
CA GLU A 89 -35.90 13.34 20.36
C GLU A 89 -34.62 12.52 20.52
N THR A 90 -34.32 12.07 21.74
CA THR A 90 -33.18 11.20 22.01
C THR A 90 -33.28 9.86 21.27
N LEU A 91 -34.48 9.29 21.17
CA LEU A 91 -34.72 8.06 20.43
C LEU A 91 -34.43 8.24 18.93
N LEU A 92 -34.96 9.31 18.34
CA LEU A 92 -34.71 9.65 16.93
C LEU A 92 -33.21 9.83 16.65
N GLN A 93 -32.50 10.53 17.52
CA GLN A 93 -31.04 10.70 17.39
C GLN A 93 -30.29 9.36 17.50
N ALA A 94 -30.71 8.49 18.43
CA ALA A 94 -30.10 7.17 18.61
C ALA A 94 -30.32 6.27 17.38
N GLU A 95 -31.50 6.28 16.79
CA GLU A 95 -31.80 5.54 15.55
C GLU A 95 -30.96 6.04 14.37
N GLN A 96 -30.90 7.35 14.17
CA GLN A 96 -30.06 7.94 13.12
C GLN A 96 -28.57 7.62 13.32
N SER A 97 -28.09 7.71 14.57
CA SER A 97 -26.71 7.35 14.92
C SER A 97 -26.41 5.88 14.65
N SER A 98 -27.35 4.98 14.96
CA SER A 98 -27.19 3.54 14.69
C SER A 98 -27.11 3.24 13.20
N LEU A 99 -27.96 3.87 12.37
CA LEU A 99 -27.91 3.71 10.92
C LEU A 99 -26.59 4.27 10.35
N ALA A 100 -26.19 5.46 10.78
CA ALA A 100 -24.92 6.06 10.39
C ALA A 100 -23.74 5.16 10.79
N SER A 101 -23.73 4.65 12.01
CA SER A 101 -22.69 3.73 12.51
C SER A 101 -22.60 2.45 11.68
N GLU A 102 -23.74 1.85 11.31
CA GLU A 102 -23.78 0.64 10.47
C GLU A 102 -23.24 0.90 9.06
N THR A 103 -23.65 2.01 8.43
CA THR A 103 -23.12 2.39 7.10
C THR A 103 -21.62 2.69 7.16
N PHE A 104 -21.15 3.33 8.23
CA PHE A 104 -19.75 3.62 8.47
C PHE A 104 -18.91 2.35 8.66
N THR A 105 -19.38 1.40 9.47
CA THR A 105 -18.68 0.12 9.68
C THR A 105 -18.57 -0.66 8.37
N ARG A 106 -19.66 -0.77 7.62
CA ARG A 106 -19.66 -1.44 6.31
C ARG A 106 -18.74 -0.76 5.30
N GLY A 107 -18.72 0.58 5.28
CA GLY A 107 -17.79 1.35 4.45
C GLY A 107 -16.33 1.09 4.80
N ASN A 108 -16.00 1.03 6.09
CA ASN A 108 -14.65 0.69 6.56
C ASN A 108 -14.25 -0.74 6.21
N GLU A 109 -15.15 -1.71 6.35
CA GLU A 109 -14.89 -3.09 5.93
C GLU A 109 -14.52 -3.17 4.44
N HIS A 110 -15.26 -2.47 3.58
CA HIS A 110 -14.95 -2.39 2.16
C HIS A 110 -13.59 -1.71 1.88
N LEU A 111 -13.28 -0.61 2.56
CA LEU A 111 -12.00 0.08 2.41
C LEU A 111 -10.82 -0.79 2.86
N ILE A 112 -10.97 -1.51 3.98
CA ILE A 112 -9.97 -2.45 4.48
C ILE A 112 -9.75 -3.57 3.47
N ALA A 113 -10.82 -4.18 2.97
CA ALA A 113 -10.74 -5.25 1.98
C ALA A 113 -10.04 -4.78 0.70
N ALA A 114 -10.42 -3.62 0.16
CA ALA A 114 -9.79 -3.06 -1.04
C ALA A 114 -8.31 -2.71 -0.83
N THR A 115 -7.95 -2.24 0.37
CA THR A 115 -6.56 -1.92 0.71
C THR A 115 -5.73 -3.19 0.82
N LEU A 116 -6.26 -4.25 1.44
CA LEU A 116 -5.59 -5.54 1.54
C LEU A 116 -5.37 -6.16 0.16
N ASP A 117 -6.39 -6.15 -0.70
CA ASP A 117 -6.28 -6.64 -2.08
C ASP A 117 -5.17 -5.92 -2.86
N ARG A 118 -5.11 -4.60 -2.74
CA ARG A 118 -4.06 -3.78 -3.37
C ARG A 118 -2.67 -4.05 -2.80
N ILE A 119 -2.55 -4.35 -1.51
CA ILE A 119 -1.26 -4.76 -0.90
C ILE A 119 -0.84 -6.13 -1.44
N PHE A 120 -1.74 -7.11 -1.49
CA PHE A 120 -1.42 -8.43 -2.04
C PHE A 120 -0.99 -8.33 -3.50
N GLY A 121 -1.70 -7.57 -4.33
CA GLY A 121 -1.32 -7.33 -5.72
C GLY A 121 0.02 -6.57 -5.88
N LEU A 122 0.44 -5.78 -4.89
CA LEU A 122 1.77 -5.16 -4.88
C LEU A 122 2.86 -6.19 -4.54
N VAL A 123 2.61 -7.04 -3.54
CA VAL A 123 3.55 -8.10 -3.13
C VAL A 123 3.79 -9.09 -4.27
N GLU A 124 2.74 -9.50 -4.98
CA GLU A 124 2.87 -10.39 -6.14
C GLU A 124 3.68 -9.77 -7.28
N ARG A 125 3.40 -8.50 -7.62
CA ARG A 125 4.20 -7.78 -8.64
C ARG A 125 5.66 -7.66 -8.23
N SER A 126 5.93 -7.30 -6.97
CA SER A 126 7.30 -7.19 -6.47
C SER A 126 8.04 -8.53 -6.52
N ARG A 127 7.35 -9.64 -6.23
CA ARG A 127 7.92 -10.99 -6.38
C ARG A 127 8.23 -11.30 -7.84
N SER A 128 7.32 -11.01 -8.76
CA SER A 128 7.55 -11.21 -10.21
C SER A 128 8.72 -10.38 -10.72
N GLU A 129 8.83 -9.12 -10.30
CA GLU A 129 9.95 -8.24 -10.66
C GLU A 129 11.28 -8.76 -10.11
N ALA A 130 11.29 -9.28 -8.87
CA ALA A 130 12.48 -9.89 -8.28
C ALA A 130 12.94 -11.14 -9.05
N ASP A 131 12.01 -11.96 -9.54
CA ASP A 131 12.35 -13.13 -10.36
C ASP A 131 12.88 -12.72 -11.75
N GLN A 132 12.27 -11.71 -12.39
CA GLN A 132 12.81 -11.14 -13.65
C GLN A 132 14.22 -10.59 -13.47
N MET A 133 14.48 -9.88 -12.36
CA MET A 133 15.79 -9.32 -12.05
C MET A 133 16.86 -10.41 -11.89
N ARG A 134 16.50 -11.59 -11.35
CA ARG A 134 17.41 -12.74 -11.27
C ARG A 134 17.76 -13.26 -12.67
N THR A 135 16.77 -13.42 -13.55
CA THR A 135 17.00 -13.85 -14.93
C THR A 135 17.92 -12.89 -15.67
N VAL A 136 17.63 -11.59 -15.62
CA VAL A 136 18.50 -10.56 -16.22
C VAL A 136 19.91 -10.60 -15.61
N GLY A 137 20.02 -10.82 -14.30
CA GLY A 137 21.32 -10.95 -13.63
C GLY A 137 22.14 -12.16 -14.10
N ASP A 138 21.48 -13.27 -14.44
CA ASP A 138 22.14 -14.45 -15.01
C ASP A 138 22.54 -14.25 -16.48
N GLU A 139 21.72 -13.54 -17.27
CA GLU A 139 22.05 -13.15 -18.65
C GLU A 139 23.28 -12.23 -18.71
N ILE A 140 23.31 -11.20 -17.86
CA ILE A 140 24.47 -10.30 -17.75
C ILE A 140 25.73 -11.07 -17.36
N ARG A 141 25.60 -12.08 -16.49
CA ARG A 141 26.76 -12.93 -16.12
C ARG A 141 27.32 -13.67 -17.34
N HIS A 142 26.46 -14.26 -18.17
CA HIS A 142 26.88 -14.91 -19.41
C HIS A 142 27.52 -13.92 -20.38
N GLU A 143 26.94 -12.73 -20.56
CA GLU A 143 27.53 -11.70 -21.43
C GLU A 143 28.92 -11.28 -20.96
N ILE A 144 29.14 -11.15 -19.64
CA ILE A 144 30.47 -10.84 -19.09
C ILE A 144 31.46 -11.97 -19.37
N GLU A 145 31.05 -13.23 -19.22
CA GLU A 145 31.87 -14.40 -19.54
C GLU A 145 32.28 -14.40 -21.02
N ASP A 146 31.34 -14.12 -21.93
CA ASP A 146 31.62 -14.01 -23.36
C ASP A 146 32.59 -12.87 -23.67
N VAL A 147 32.41 -11.69 -23.06
CA VAL A 147 33.32 -10.54 -23.23
C VAL A 147 34.75 -10.89 -22.78
N LEU A 148 34.91 -11.64 -21.69
CA LEU A 148 36.24 -12.08 -21.24
C LEU A 148 36.91 -13.00 -22.27
N VAL A 149 36.15 -13.90 -22.90
CA VAL A 149 36.64 -14.75 -23.99
C VAL A 149 37.06 -13.91 -25.19
N TYR A 150 36.25 -12.93 -25.60
CA TYR A 150 36.59 -12.03 -26.70
C TYR A 150 37.85 -11.21 -26.42
N LEU A 151 38.04 -10.74 -25.18
CA LEU A 151 39.26 -10.02 -24.80
C LEU A 151 40.51 -10.90 -24.90
N GLN A 152 40.43 -12.17 -24.48
CA GLN A 152 41.54 -13.12 -24.64
C GLN A 152 41.84 -13.39 -26.12
N PHE A 153 40.81 -13.54 -26.95
CA PHE A 153 40.98 -13.69 -28.38
C PHE A 153 41.63 -12.45 -29.01
N GLN A 154 41.22 -11.25 -28.60
CA GLN A 154 41.78 -10.00 -29.08
C GLN A 154 43.27 -9.86 -28.71
N ASP A 155 43.65 -10.18 -27.47
CA ASP A 155 45.05 -10.18 -27.03
C ASP A 155 45.90 -11.12 -27.90
N ARG A 156 45.39 -12.33 -28.12
CA ARG A 156 46.01 -13.33 -28.97
C ARG A 156 46.18 -12.88 -30.42
N VAL A 157 45.15 -12.28 -31.03
CA VAL A 157 45.24 -11.72 -32.40
C VAL A 157 46.27 -10.60 -32.46
N SER A 158 46.32 -9.75 -31.44
CA SER A 158 47.30 -8.66 -31.34
C SER A 158 48.73 -9.20 -31.31
N GLN A 159 48.98 -10.28 -30.54
CA GLN A 159 50.29 -10.94 -30.50
C GLN A 159 50.69 -11.52 -31.86
N ILE A 160 49.78 -12.25 -32.53
CA ILE A 160 50.05 -12.81 -33.86
C ILE A 160 50.35 -11.69 -34.87
N GLN A 161 49.56 -10.61 -34.87
CA GLN A 161 49.81 -9.46 -35.73
C GLN A 161 51.18 -8.84 -35.49
N GLN A 162 51.60 -8.72 -34.22
CA GLN A 162 52.92 -8.20 -33.87
C GLN A 162 54.04 -9.10 -34.42
N HIS A 163 53.91 -10.43 -34.33
CA HIS A 163 54.89 -11.35 -34.90
C HIS A 163 54.94 -11.29 -36.43
N VAL A 164 53.79 -11.15 -37.09
CA VAL A 164 53.71 -10.98 -38.56
C VAL A 164 54.41 -9.69 -38.97
N VAL A 165 54.15 -8.57 -38.28
CA VAL A 165 54.82 -7.29 -38.55
C VAL A 165 56.33 -7.41 -38.37
N SER A 166 56.79 -8.01 -37.27
CA SER A 166 58.22 -8.25 -37.01
C SER A 166 58.86 -9.09 -38.11
N SER A 167 58.20 -10.20 -38.50
CA SER A 167 58.70 -11.10 -39.54
C SER A 167 58.78 -10.42 -40.91
N ALA A 168 57.80 -9.57 -41.24
CA ALA A 168 57.78 -8.81 -42.49
C ALA A 168 58.89 -7.74 -42.53
N GLN A 169 59.12 -7.05 -41.41
CA GLN A 169 60.22 -6.08 -41.29
C GLN A 169 61.58 -6.75 -41.47
N GLU A 170 61.81 -7.89 -40.80
CA GLU A 170 63.05 -8.66 -40.94
C GLU A 170 63.29 -9.15 -42.38
N ALA A 171 62.24 -9.61 -43.06
CA ALA A 171 62.32 -10.03 -44.46
C ALA A 171 62.66 -8.86 -45.38
N ALA A 172 62.06 -7.69 -45.16
CA ALA A 172 62.37 -6.47 -45.91
C ALA A 172 63.84 -6.05 -45.72
N GLU A 173 64.33 -6.04 -44.48
CA GLU A 173 65.73 -5.75 -44.17
C GLU A 173 66.70 -6.72 -44.86
N ALA A 174 66.39 -8.02 -44.85
CA ALA A 174 67.21 -9.03 -45.52
C ALA A 174 67.27 -8.80 -47.04
N VAL A 175 66.14 -8.44 -47.66
CA VAL A 175 66.08 -8.10 -49.09
C VAL A 175 66.89 -6.84 -49.40
N ASP A 176 66.80 -5.81 -48.57
CA ASP A 176 67.56 -4.58 -48.76
C ASP A 176 69.07 -4.79 -48.57
N LEU A 177 69.49 -5.63 -47.62
CA LEU A 177 70.89 -6.04 -47.48
C LEU A 177 71.40 -6.76 -48.74
N CYS A 178 70.63 -7.74 -49.24
CA CYS A 178 70.97 -8.46 -50.47
C CYS A 178 71.10 -7.50 -51.67
N ARG A 179 70.20 -6.51 -51.78
CA ARG A 179 70.27 -5.46 -52.82
C ARG A 179 71.54 -4.62 -52.70
N GLN A 180 71.92 -4.23 -51.49
CA GLN A 180 73.14 -3.46 -51.23
C GLN A 180 74.40 -4.26 -51.58
N GLU A 181 74.49 -5.52 -51.17
CA GLU A 181 75.63 -6.40 -51.47
C GLU A 181 75.80 -6.63 -52.98
N ARG A 182 74.69 -6.85 -53.69
CA ARG A 182 74.68 -6.94 -55.15
C ARG A 182 75.18 -5.66 -55.82
N GLY A 183 74.73 -4.50 -55.32
CA GLY A 183 75.18 -3.18 -55.81
C GLY A 183 76.67 -2.91 -55.56
N ALA A 184 77.23 -3.48 -54.50
CA ALA A 184 78.65 -3.39 -54.16
C ALA A 184 79.54 -4.43 -54.88
N GLY A 185 78.98 -5.25 -55.78
CA GLY A 185 79.71 -6.29 -56.52
C GLY A 185 80.13 -7.50 -55.67
N LYS A 186 79.55 -7.66 -54.47
CA LYS A 186 79.78 -8.83 -53.62
C LYS A 186 78.87 -9.99 -54.05
N PRO A 187 79.30 -11.26 -53.89
CA PRO A 187 78.40 -12.39 -54.08
C PRO A 187 77.27 -12.32 -53.04
N VAL A 188 76.02 -12.37 -53.51
CA VAL A 188 74.84 -12.45 -52.64
C VAL A 188 74.67 -13.90 -52.24
N GLU A 189 74.72 -14.19 -50.94
CA GLU A 189 74.42 -15.54 -50.44
C GLU A 189 72.90 -15.82 -50.57
N PRO A 190 72.50 -17.05 -50.95
CA PRO A 190 71.09 -17.43 -50.96
C PRO A 190 70.47 -17.28 -49.58
N LEU A 191 69.22 -16.81 -49.54
CA LEU A 191 68.46 -16.71 -48.28
C LEU A 191 68.32 -18.11 -47.67
N ASP A 192 68.83 -18.30 -46.46
CA ASP A 192 68.65 -19.53 -45.69
C ASP A 192 67.24 -19.57 -45.10
N VAL A 193 66.31 -20.11 -45.89
CA VAL A 193 64.89 -20.25 -45.55
C VAL A 193 64.70 -21.02 -44.25
N SER A 194 65.50 -22.07 -44.01
CA SER A 194 65.41 -22.90 -42.80
C SER A 194 65.78 -22.10 -41.56
N ARG A 195 66.84 -21.30 -41.63
CA ARG A 195 67.24 -20.42 -40.54
C ARG A 195 66.21 -19.31 -40.28
N THR A 196 65.61 -18.75 -41.33
CA THR A 196 64.54 -17.75 -41.20
C THR A 196 63.29 -18.35 -40.55
N LEU A 197 62.84 -19.53 -41.00
CA LEU A 197 61.70 -20.23 -40.41
C LEU A 197 61.94 -20.59 -38.95
N ALA A 198 63.14 -21.08 -38.59
CA ALA A 198 63.50 -21.37 -37.21
C ALA A 198 63.47 -20.11 -36.31
N ARG A 199 63.85 -18.94 -36.85
CA ARG A 199 63.77 -17.66 -36.12
C ARG A 199 62.33 -17.20 -35.92
N ILE A 200 61.48 -17.32 -36.94
CA ILE A 200 60.04 -17.01 -36.83
C ILE A 200 59.38 -17.98 -35.83
N GLN A 201 59.74 -19.26 -35.84
CA GLN A 201 59.24 -20.22 -34.87
C GLN A 201 59.62 -19.87 -33.43
N ALA A 202 60.82 -19.32 -33.23
CA ALA A 202 61.30 -18.90 -31.92
C ALA A 202 60.56 -17.67 -31.36
N SER A 203 59.92 -16.85 -32.20
CA SER A 203 59.16 -15.68 -31.76
C SER A 203 57.69 -15.99 -31.40
N TYR A 204 57.19 -17.19 -31.71
CA TYR A 204 55.81 -17.55 -31.38
C TYR A 204 55.53 -17.62 -29.88
N SER A 205 54.59 -16.80 -29.43
CA SER A 205 54.07 -16.83 -28.07
C SER A 205 52.92 -17.83 -27.94
N THR A 206 52.13 -18.03 -28.99
CA THR A 206 50.87 -18.78 -28.90
C THR A 206 51.02 -20.25 -29.31
N THR A 207 50.16 -21.12 -28.76
CA THR A 207 50.16 -22.56 -29.06
C THR A 207 49.76 -22.87 -30.50
N GLU A 208 48.86 -22.10 -31.09
CA GLU A 208 48.35 -22.31 -32.44
C GLU A 208 49.37 -21.87 -33.49
N GLU A 209 50.17 -20.82 -33.24
CA GLU A 209 51.30 -20.47 -34.11
C GLU A 209 52.32 -21.62 -34.16
N ARG A 210 52.70 -22.15 -32.99
CA ARG A 210 53.61 -23.31 -32.90
C ARG A 210 53.04 -24.56 -33.58
N ARG A 211 51.74 -24.82 -33.37
CA ARG A 211 51.03 -25.96 -33.98
C ARG A 211 50.94 -25.82 -35.50
N ASN A 212 50.55 -24.66 -36.00
CA ASN A 212 50.38 -24.42 -37.43
C ASN A 212 51.72 -24.50 -38.18
N HIS A 213 52.78 -23.94 -37.58
CA HIS A 213 54.12 -24.05 -38.15
C HIS A 213 54.64 -25.50 -38.14
N GLY A 214 54.43 -26.26 -37.05
CA GLY A 214 54.80 -27.68 -37.01
C GLY A 214 53.96 -28.57 -37.96
N SER A 215 52.71 -28.19 -38.23
CA SER A 215 51.87 -28.83 -39.26
C SER A 215 52.39 -28.57 -40.67
N LEU A 216 52.92 -27.37 -40.92
CA LEU A 216 53.59 -27.02 -42.18
C LEU A 216 54.88 -27.84 -42.35
N ASP A 217 55.69 -28.03 -41.30
CA ASP A 217 56.87 -28.91 -41.37
C ASP A 217 56.52 -30.36 -41.74
N ALA A 218 55.39 -30.88 -41.21
CA ALA A 218 54.88 -32.21 -41.56
C ALA A 218 54.33 -32.30 -43.00
N GLN A 219 53.72 -31.22 -43.50
CA GLN A 219 53.22 -31.11 -44.89
C GLN A 219 54.33 -30.86 -45.91
N VAL A 220 55.38 -30.12 -45.55
CA VAL A 220 56.58 -29.92 -46.39
C VAL A 220 57.36 -31.25 -46.50
N SER A 221 57.37 -32.05 -45.44
CA SER A 221 57.96 -33.41 -45.46
C SER A 221 57.13 -34.43 -46.28
N THR A 222 55.86 -34.15 -46.57
CA THR A 222 54.96 -35.05 -47.34
C THR A 222 54.66 -34.53 -48.75
N SER A 223 54.89 -33.26 -49.05
CA SER A 223 54.65 -32.67 -50.38
C SER A 223 55.74 -32.97 -51.43
N GLU A 224 56.78 -33.73 -51.08
CA GLU A 224 57.53 -34.52 -52.08
C GLU A 224 56.68 -35.67 -52.68
N SER A 225 55.43 -35.87 -52.24
CA SER A 225 54.44 -36.70 -52.94
C SER A 225 53.02 -36.14 -52.79
N GLY A 226 52.66 -35.21 -53.70
CA GLY A 226 51.33 -35.10 -54.30
C GLY A 226 50.08 -34.85 -53.43
N SER A 227 49.38 -33.77 -53.79
CA SER A 227 47.93 -33.51 -53.68
C SER A 227 47.39 -32.59 -52.56
N GLU A 228 46.70 -31.54 -53.05
CA GLU A 228 45.51 -30.84 -52.55
C GLU A 228 45.38 -30.53 -51.04
N LEU A 229 45.64 -29.26 -50.70
CA LEU A 229 45.06 -28.63 -49.51
C LEU A 229 43.70 -28.00 -49.86
N THR A 230 42.63 -28.61 -49.36
CA THR A 230 41.29 -28.01 -49.30
C THR A 230 41.17 -27.23 -48.00
N PHE A 231 40.84 -25.93 -48.07
CA PHE A 231 40.52 -25.09 -46.90
C PHE A 231 38.99 -24.95 -46.81
N PHE A 232 38.43 -25.35 -45.66
CA PHE A 232 37.17 -24.84 -45.12
C PHE A 232 37.46 -24.25 -43.75
#